data_AF-A0A971WRL6-F1
#
_entry.id   AF-A0A971WRL6-F1
#
_cell.length_a   1.000
_cell.length_b   1.000
_cell.length_c   1.000
_cell.angle_alpha   90.00
_cell.angle_beta   90.00
_cell.angle_gamma   90.00
#
_symmetry.space_group_name_H-M   'P 1'
#
loop_
_entity.id
_entity.type
_entity.pdbx_description
1 polymer ?
#
loop_
_entity_poly.entity_id
_entity_poly.type
_entity_poly.pdbx_seq_one_letter_code
_entity_poly.pdbx_strand_id
1 'polypeptide(L)'
;MNEKIIKSSVAKWEQKNGRTINGTLYLTNLRLCFQESQKASMVDDGAIVMWSGYDFPLSLSLSSIVSASKNISLSGPALSIITDANNVERFYLKSASTWVSLLTKR
;
A
#
# COMPACT_ATOMS: atom_id res chain seq x y z
N MET A 1 -15.34 2.16 -14.15
CA MET A 1 -15.55 1.44 -12.87
C MET A 1 -15.28 2.40 -11.74
N ASN A 2 -16.11 2.41 -10.70
CA ASN A 2 -15.86 3.22 -9.52
C ASN A 2 -14.78 2.54 -8.66
N GLU A 3 -13.75 3.29 -8.29
CA GLU A 3 -12.71 2.82 -7.38
C GLU A 3 -13.22 2.88 -5.94
N LYS A 4 -13.05 1.79 -5.19
CA LYS A 4 -13.50 1.65 -3.80
C LYS A 4 -12.37 1.11 -2.93
N ILE A 5 -12.18 1.69 -1.74
CA ILE A 5 -11.25 1.17 -0.73
C ILE A 5 -11.78 -0.16 -0.20
N ILE A 6 -10.94 -1.19 -0.24
CA ILE A 6 -11.15 -2.49 0.39
C ILE A 6 -10.53 -2.50 1.78
N LYS A 7 -9.32 -1.92 1.93
CA LYS A 7 -8.58 -1.90 3.19
C LYS A 7 -7.66 -0.70 3.26
N SER A 8 -7.50 -0.13 4.44
CA SER A 8 -6.43 0.81 4.76
C SER A 8 -5.69 0.39 6.03
N SER A 9 -4.43 0.78 6.16
CA SER A 9 -3.64 0.57 7.38
C SER A 9 -2.50 1.58 7.44
N VAL A 10 -2.23 2.11 8.63
CA VAL A 10 -0.99 2.85 8.88
C VAL A 10 0.20 1.92 8.63
N ALA A 11 1.14 2.39 7.83
CA ALA A 11 2.30 1.64 7.41
C ALA A 11 3.53 2.55 7.33
N LYS A 12 4.72 1.95 7.35
CA LYS A 12 5.95 2.60 6.94
C LYS A 12 6.41 2.01 5.62
N TRP A 13 6.63 2.82 4.61
CA TRP A 13 7.16 2.38 3.33
C TRP A 13 8.68 2.53 3.31
N GLU A 14 9.40 1.47 2.99
CA GLU A 14 10.84 1.49 2.78
C GLU A 14 11.13 1.74 1.29
N GLN A 15 11.74 2.89 1.02
CA GLN A 15 12.18 3.27 -0.31
C GLN A 15 13.48 2.55 -0.68
N LYS A 16 13.78 2.47 -1.98
CA LYS A 16 15.00 1.82 -2.52
C LYS A 16 16.32 2.37 -1.94
N ASN A 17 16.34 3.62 -1.48
CA ASN A 17 17.50 4.24 -0.85
C ASN A 17 17.63 3.92 0.66
N GLY A 18 16.79 3.04 1.21
CA GLY A 18 16.78 2.67 2.63
C GLY A 18 16.02 3.66 3.54
N ARG A 19 15.50 4.78 3.00
CA ARG A 19 14.67 5.70 3.77
C ARG A 19 13.29 5.09 4.04
N THR A 20 12.80 5.27 5.26
CA THR A 20 11.41 4.89 5.60
C THR A 20 10.51 6.13 5.69
N ILE A 21 9.32 6.03 5.11
CA ILE A 21 8.30 7.08 5.11
C ILE A 21 7.07 6.57 5.85
N ASN A 22 6.56 7.35 6.79
CA ASN A 22 5.31 7.03 7.49
C ASN A 22 4.11 7.46 6.64
N GLY A 23 3.09 6.62 6.59
CA GLY A 23 1.92 6.88 5.76
C GLY A 23 0.79 5.90 5.99
N THR A 24 -0.18 5.95 5.09
CA THR A 24 -1.29 5.01 5.03
C THR A 24 -1.21 4.24 3.72
N LEU A 25 -1.22 2.92 3.83
CA LEU A 25 -1.36 2.02 2.70
C LEU A 25 -2.85 1.75 2.47
N TYR A 26 -3.28 1.88 1.21
CA TYR A 26 -4.65 1.64 0.77
C TYR A 26 -4.65 0.52 -0.27
N LEU A 27 -5.53 -0.45 -0.09
CA LEU A 27 -5.92 -1.41 -1.11
C LEU A 27 -7.29 -1.00 -1.63
N THR A 28 -7.39 -0.79 -2.94
CA THR A 28 -8.66 -0.61 -3.64
C THR A 28 -8.97 -1.84 -4.48
N ASN A 29 -10.17 -1.88 -5.07
CA ASN A 29 -10.54 -2.88 -6.06
C ASN A 29 -9.73 -2.81 -7.37
N LEU A 30 -8.91 -1.77 -7.57
CA LEU A 30 -8.14 -1.57 -8.80
C LEU A 30 -6.62 -1.53 -8.57
N ARG A 31 -6.17 -1.05 -7.41
CA ARG A 31 -4.75 -0.78 -7.16
C ARG A 31 -4.40 -0.79 -5.68
N LEU A 32 -3.09 -0.83 -5.43
CA LEU A 32 -2.47 -0.55 -4.15
C LEU A 32 -1.87 0.86 -4.18
N CYS A 33 -2.18 1.70 -3.21
CA CYS A 33 -1.69 3.07 -3.12
C CYS A 33 -1.08 3.35 -1.75
N PHE A 34 -0.02 4.15 -1.70
CA PHE A 34 0.56 4.63 -0.44
C PHE A 34 0.52 6.16 -0.39
N GLN A 35 0.04 6.70 0.72
CA GLN A 35 -0.02 8.15 0.97
C GLN A 35 0.85 8.50 2.17
N GLU A 36 1.75 9.47 2.02
CA GLU A 36 2.60 9.96 3.10
C GLU A 36 1.79 10.79 4.12
N SER A 37 1.99 10.54 5.42
CA SER A 37 1.23 11.18 6.50
C SER A 37 1.42 12.71 6.57
N GLN A 38 2.58 13.24 6.15
CA GLN A 38 2.84 14.69 6.19
C GLN A 38 2.07 15.49 5.11
N LYS A 39 1.45 14.81 4.14
CA LYS A 39 0.67 15.42 3.05
C LYS A 39 -0.83 15.07 3.10
N ALA A 40 -1.29 14.35 4.12
CA ALA A 40 -2.67 13.87 4.20
C ALA A 40 -3.57 14.86 4.96
N SER A 41 -4.39 15.61 4.22
CA SER A 41 -5.56 16.33 4.77
C SER A 41 -6.84 15.63 4.28
N MET A 42 -7.06 14.38 4.69
CA MET A 42 -8.25 13.63 4.24
C MET A 42 -9.54 14.33 4.69
N VAL A 43 -10.39 14.69 3.72
CA VAL A 43 -11.82 14.91 3.94
C VAL A 43 -12.49 13.54 3.82
N ASP A 44 -12.90 12.98 4.94
CA ASP A 44 -13.66 11.73 5.00
C ASP A 44 -15.14 12.07 4.83
N ASP A 45 -15.67 11.91 3.62
CA ASP A 45 -17.11 11.98 3.36
C ASP A 45 -17.53 10.75 2.55
N GLY A 46 -17.87 9.69 3.29
CA GLY A 46 -18.64 8.52 2.85
C GLY A 46 -18.57 8.12 1.37
N ALA A 47 -17.71 7.14 1.07
CA ALA A 47 -17.86 6.17 -0.04
C ALA A 47 -17.51 6.58 -1.48
N ILE A 48 -16.95 7.75 -1.76
CA ILE A 48 -16.23 8.01 -3.03
C ILE A 48 -14.92 8.70 -2.72
N VAL A 49 -13.80 7.99 -2.90
CA VAL A 49 -12.48 8.61 -2.76
C VAL A 49 -12.20 9.40 -4.02
N MET A 50 -12.53 10.69 -4.02
CA MET A 50 -12.02 11.61 -5.02
C MET A 50 -10.57 11.92 -4.69
N TRP A 51 -9.65 11.20 -5.33
CA TRP A 51 -8.20 11.38 -5.21
C TRP A 51 -7.68 12.69 -5.81
N SER A 52 -8.54 13.67 -6.09
CA SER A 52 -8.15 14.88 -6.82
C SER A 52 -7.20 15.73 -5.96
N GLY A 53 -5.95 15.84 -6.40
CA GLY A 53 -4.93 16.68 -5.76
C GLY A 53 -3.95 15.95 -4.83
N TYR A 54 -4.07 14.63 -4.64
CA TYR A 54 -3.12 13.86 -3.84
C TYR A 54 -2.07 13.17 -4.71
N ASP A 55 -0.81 13.59 -4.59
CA ASP A 55 0.32 12.84 -5.12
C ASP A 55 0.50 11.57 -4.28
N PHE A 56 0.19 10.41 -4.88
CA PHE A 56 0.52 9.11 -4.31
C PHE A 56 1.97 8.79 -4.69
N PRO A 57 2.92 8.84 -3.75
CA PRO A 57 4.29 8.45 -4.05
C PRO A 57 4.41 6.98 -4.50
N LEU A 58 3.39 6.15 -4.25
CA LEU A 58 3.24 4.85 -4.88
C LEU A 58 1.79 4.59 -5.30
N SER A 59 1.60 4.19 -6.56
CA SER A 59 0.35 3.66 -7.09
C SER A 59 0.64 2.46 -8.00
N LEU A 60 0.26 1.26 -7.57
CA LEU A 60 0.49 0.01 -8.29
C LEU A 60 -0.83 -0.61 -8.70
N SER A 61 -1.02 -0.88 -9.99
CA SER A 61 -2.14 -1.70 -10.45
C SER A 61 -2.14 -3.04 -9.74
N LEU A 62 -3.31 -3.60 -9.43
CA LEU A 62 -3.35 -4.98 -8.96
C LEU A 62 -2.71 -5.91 -9.99
N SER A 63 -2.98 -5.73 -11.29
CA SER A 63 -2.43 -6.58 -12.35
C SER A 63 -0.89 -6.59 -12.42
N SER A 64 -0.21 -5.55 -11.93
CA SER A 64 1.26 -5.48 -11.95
C SER A 64 1.91 -6.18 -10.76
N ILE A 65 1.14 -6.61 -9.75
CA ILE A 65 1.65 -7.32 -8.57
C ILE A 65 1.74 -8.82 -8.91
N VAL A 66 2.97 -9.33 -8.96
CA VAL A 66 3.30 -10.73 -9.27
C VAL A 66 3.20 -11.59 -8.02
N SER A 67 3.70 -11.09 -6.89
CA SER A 67 3.60 -11.80 -5.62
C SER A 67 3.59 -10.85 -4.43
N ALA A 68 3.04 -11.33 -3.32
CA ALA A 68 3.07 -10.67 -2.04
C ALA A 68 3.46 -11.68 -0.96
N SER A 69 4.35 -11.31 -0.07
CA SER A 69 4.80 -12.17 1.03
C SER A 69 4.94 -11.40 2.33
N LYS A 70 4.83 -12.12 3.44
CA LYS A 70 5.13 -11.59 4.76
C LYS A 70 6.55 -11.94 5.11
N ASN A 71 7.31 -10.93 5.52
CA ASN A 71 8.63 -11.08 6.11
C ASN A 71 8.60 -10.61 7.56
N ILE A 72 9.48 -11.18 8.39
CA ILE A 72 9.74 -10.69 9.74
C ILE A 72 11.09 -9.99 9.68
N SER A 73 11.09 -8.70 10.02
CA SER A 73 12.29 -7.88 10.09
C SER A 73 12.53 -7.42 11.53
N LEU A 74 13.73 -6.89 11.81
CA LEU A 74 14.03 -6.21 13.08
C LEU A 74 13.08 -5.02 13.34
N SER A 75 12.53 -4.43 12.27
CA SER A 75 11.55 -3.33 12.34
C SER A 75 10.11 -3.81 12.49
N GLY A 76 9.89 -5.12 12.66
CA GLY A 76 8.57 -5.74 12.83
C GLY A 76 8.06 -6.47 11.58
N PRO A 77 6.76 -6.84 11.55
CA PRO A 77 6.16 -7.50 10.41
C PRO A 77 6.20 -6.61 9.15
N ALA A 78 6.70 -7.17 8.07
CA ALA A 78 6.83 -6.51 6.78
C ALA A 78 6.00 -7.23 5.71
N LEU A 79 5.31 -6.46 4.87
CA LEU A 79 4.74 -6.89 3.61
C LEU A 79 5.75 -6.57 2.51
N SER A 80 6.12 -7.58 1.72
CA SER A 80 6.94 -7.41 0.53
C SER A 80 6.11 -7.71 -0.70
N ILE A 81 6.20 -6.84 -1.70
CA ILE A 81 5.43 -6.92 -2.92
C ILE A 81 6.42 -6.92 -4.08
N ILE A 82 6.33 -7.93 -4.93
CA ILE A 82 7.12 -8.02 -6.16
C ILE A 82 6.20 -7.64 -7.31
N THR A 83 6.62 -6.66 -8.11
CA THR A 83 5.90 -6.26 -9.32
C THR A 83 6.46 -6.92 -10.57
N ASP A 84 5.72 -6.87 -11.67
CA ASP A 84 6.12 -7.33 -13.01
C ASP A 84 7.43 -6.70 -13.51
N ALA A 85 7.70 -5.46 -13.14
CA ALA A 85 8.98 -4.77 -13.36
C ALA A 85 10.13 -5.27 -12.47
N ASN A 86 9.97 -6.39 -11.75
CA ASN A 86 10.91 -6.90 -10.74
C ASN A 86 11.27 -5.88 -9.64
N ASN A 87 10.42 -4.88 -9.41
CA ASN A 87 10.57 -3.96 -8.29
C ASN A 87 10.05 -4.64 -7.02
N VAL A 88 10.75 -4.41 -5.91
CA VAL A 88 10.35 -4.88 -4.59
C VAL A 88 9.94 -3.68 -3.75
N GLU A 89 8.65 -3.62 -3.40
CA GLU A 89 8.13 -2.64 -2.45
C GLU A 89 8.00 -3.29 -1.07
N ARG A 90 8.50 -2.61 -0.02
CA ARG A 90 8.42 -3.11 1.36
C ARG A 90 7.66 -2.14 2.25
N PHE A 91 6.68 -2.69 2.96
CA PHE A 91 5.88 -1.95 3.93
C PHE A 91 5.96 -2.61 5.29
N TYR A 92 6.16 -1.83 6.34
CA TYR A 92 6.08 -2.29 7.73
C TYR A 92 4.70 -1.96 8.29
N LEU A 93 3.94 -3.01 8.65
CA LEU A 93 2.59 -2.86 9.20
C LEU A 93 2.19 -4.08 10.05
N LYS A 94 1.44 -3.83 11.13
CA LYS A 94 1.02 -4.87 12.09
C LYS A 94 0.22 -6.01 11.43
N SER A 95 -0.54 -5.71 10.38
CA SER A 95 -1.47 -6.65 9.74
C SER A 95 -0.94 -7.30 8.46
N ALA A 96 0.39 -7.38 8.26
CA ALA A 96 1.00 -7.87 7.02
C ALA A 96 0.42 -9.20 6.48
N SER A 97 0.13 -10.19 7.35
CA SER A 97 -0.50 -11.45 6.94
C SER A 97 -1.86 -11.27 6.27
N THR A 98 -2.68 -10.33 6.76
CA THR A 98 -4.00 -10.03 6.17
C THR A 98 -3.83 -9.42 4.77
N TRP A 99 -2.83 -8.57 4.59
CA TRP A 99 -2.55 -7.95 3.30
C TRP A 99 -2.05 -8.94 2.27
N VAL A 100 -1.19 -9.88 2.65
CA VAL A 100 -0.78 -11.00 1.77
C VAL A 100 -2.01 -11.75 1.29
N SER A 101 -2.87 -12.19 2.21
CA SER A 101 -4.11 -12.91 1.88
C SER A 101 -5.01 -12.15 0.90
N LEU A 102 -5.15 -10.83 1.05
CA LEU A 102 -5.95 -10.00 0.14
C LEU A 102 -5.31 -9.83 -1.23
N LEU A 103 -3.98 -9.81 -1.32
CA LEU A 103 -3.25 -9.63 -2.57
C LEU A 103 -3.08 -10.94 -3.36
N THR A 104 -3.10 -12.09 -2.69
CA THR A 104 -2.93 -13.42 -3.33
C THR A 104 -4.24 -14.12 -3.65
N LYS A 105 -5.38 -13.74 -3.03
CA LYS A 105 -6.71 -14.33 -3.29
C LYS A 105 -7.42 -13.73 -4.53
N ARG A 106 -6.65 -13.28 -5.51
CA ARG A 106 -7.20 -12.69 -6.75
C ARG A 106 -7.74 -13.75 -7.69
#